data_AF-Q1PC33-F1
#
_entry.id   AF-Q1PC33-F1
#
_cell.length_a   1.000
_cell.length_b   1.000
_cell.length_c   1.000
_cell.angle_alpha   90.00
_cell.angle_beta   90.00
_cell.angle_gamma   90.00
#
_symmetry.space_group_name_H-M   'P 1'
#
loop_
_entity.id
_entity.type
_entity.pdbx_description
1 polymer ?
#
loop_
_entity_poly.entity_id
_entity_poly.type
_entity_poly.pdbx_seq_one_letter_code
_entity_poly.pdbx_strand_id
1 'polypeptide(L)'
;DTVVEPYNCTLSMHQLLEYTDETVCIDNEALYDICFRTLKLTTPTYGDLNHLVSATMSGITTCLRFPGQLNSDLRKIAVNMVPFPRLHFFVPGFVPLTSRGSQQYRALTVPELTQQMFDAKNMMTACDPRHGRYLTVGAIFRGRMSMKEVDEQMLNIQNKNSSYFAEWIPNNCKTAVCDIPPRGLKMSATFLGNTTAVQEVFKRVSEQFTAMFRRKAFLHWYTGEGMDEMEFTEA
;
A
#
# COMPACT_ATOMS: atom_id res chain seq x y z
N ASP A 1 -8.33 20.31 -4.45
CA ASP A 1 -8.29 19.51 -5.68
C ASP A 1 -8.04 20.40 -6.86
N THR A 2 -6.88 20.22 -7.45
CA THR A 2 -6.48 20.87 -8.70
C THR A 2 -7.02 20.06 -9.86
N VAL A 3 -7.76 20.70 -10.76
CA VAL A 3 -8.45 20.02 -11.88
C VAL A 3 -7.49 19.28 -12.83
N VAL A 4 -6.19 19.60 -12.83
CA VAL A 4 -5.17 19.00 -13.69
C VAL A 4 -4.47 17.77 -13.09
N GLU A 5 -4.85 17.32 -11.89
CA GLU A 5 -4.27 16.13 -11.24
C GLU A 5 -4.18 14.89 -12.12
N PRO A 6 -5.21 14.53 -12.91
CA PRO A 6 -5.15 13.36 -13.78
C PRO A 6 -4.05 13.45 -14.85
N TYR A 7 -3.77 14.63 -15.41
CA TYR A 7 -2.68 14.81 -16.38
C TYR A 7 -1.32 14.55 -15.73
N ASN A 8 -1.08 15.21 -14.58
CA ASN A 8 0.16 15.06 -13.84
C ASN A 8 0.38 13.61 -13.39
N CYS A 9 -0.69 12.93 -12.96
CA CYS A 9 -0.64 11.55 -12.54
C CYS A 9 -0.30 10.60 -13.70
N THR A 10 -0.98 10.71 -14.85
CA THR A 10 -0.70 9.88 -16.02
C THR A 10 0.75 10.03 -16.51
N LEU A 11 1.20 11.28 -16.68
CA LEU A 11 2.57 11.56 -17.13
C LEU A 11 3.62 11.04 -16.13
N SER A 12 3.37 11.19 -14.82
CA SER A 12 4.27 10.68 -13.78
C SER A 12 4.27 9.15 -13.75
N MET A 13 3.11 8.50 -13.88
CA MET A 13 2.99 7.04 -13.86
C MET A 13 3.74 6.39 -15.02
N HIS A 14 3.73 7.00 -16.20
CA HIS A 14 4.51 6.54 -17.34
C HIS A 14 6.01 6.47 -16.99
N GLN A 15 6.54 7.53 -16.37
CA GLN A 15 7.94 7.58 -15.93
C GLN A 15 8.23 6.58 -14.79
N LEU A 16 7.34 6.48 -13.80
CA LEU A 16 7.50 5.55 -12.68
C LEU A 16 7.55 4.09 -13.16
N LEU A 17 6.81 3.77 -14.22
CA LEU A 17 6.76 2.42 -14.77
C LEU A 17 8.11 1.99 -15.38
N GLU A 18 8.88 2.91 -15.94
CA GLU A 18 10.16 2.62 -16.60
C GLU A 18 11.37 2.77 -15.67
N TYR A 19 11.34 3.77 -14.78
CA TYR A 19 12.53 4.20 -14.04
C TYR A 19 12.56 3.82 -12.56
N THR A 20 11.54 3.13 -12.03
CA THR A 20 11.53 2.70 -10.62
C THR A 20 11.49 1.19 -10.48
N ASP A 21 12.20 0.68 -9.46
CA ASP A 21 12.19 -0.74 -9.10
C ASP A 21 10.98 -1.12 -8.22
N GLU A 22 10.53 -0.18 -7.38
CA GLU A 22 9.42 -0.34 -6.44
C GLU A 22 8.68 0.99 -6.27
N THR A 23 7.36 0.97 -6.39
CA THR A 23 6.52 2.14 -6.11
C THR A 23 5.47 1.78 -5.06
N VAL A 24 5.41 2.55 -3.98
CA VAL A 24 4.41 2.37 -2.93
C VAL A 24 3.25 3.34 -3.16
N CYS A 25 2.09 2.81 -3.52
CA CYS A 25 0.92 3.60 -3.89
C CYS A 25 0.17 4.09 -2.64
N ILE A 26 0.30 5.37 -2.31
CA ILE A 26 -0.47 6.00 -1.23
C ILE A 26 -1.57 6.86 -1.86
N ASP A 27 -2.81 6.55 -1.52
CA ASP A 27 -3.99 7.21 -2.03
C ASP A 27 -4.65 8.06 -0.94
N ASN A 28 -4.79 9.36 -1.21
CA ASN A 28 -5.43 10.29 -0.29
C ASN A 28 -6.89 9.89 -0.03
N GLU A 29 -7.61 9.38 -1.02
CA GLU A 29 -9.02 8.96 -0.88
C GLU A 29 -9.14 7.84 0.18
N ALA A 30 -8.26 6.83 0.10
CA ALA A 30 -8.21 5.75 1.07
C ALA A 30 -7.79 6.22 2.46
N LEU A 31 -6.82 7.13 2.56
CA LEU A 31 -6.40 7.70 3.85
C LEU A 31 -7.53 8.51 4.51
N TYR A 32 -8.28 9.30 3.74
CA TYR A 32 -9.46 10.00 4.23
C TYR A 32 -10.52 9.03 4.74
N ASP A 33 -10.81 7.96 3.99
CA ASP A 33 -11.77 6.93 4.38
C ASP A 33 -11.33 6.19 5.65
N ILE A 34 -10.05 5.87 5.81
CA ILE A 34 -9.50 5.29 7.06
C ILE A 34 -9.70 6.25 8.23
N CYS A 35 -9.31 7.52 8.09
CA CYS A 35 -9.43 8.52 9.15
C CYS A 35 -10.90 8.72 9.57
N PHE A 36 -11.81 8.82 8.61
CA PHE A 36 -13.21 9.08 8.86
C PHE A 36 -13.95 7.85 9.37
N ARG A 37 -13.84 6.70 8.68
CA ARG A 37 -14.63 5.49 8.97
C ARG A 37 -14.02 4.64 10.07
N THR A 38 -12.70 4.46 10.08
CA THR A 38 -11.99 3.55 11.00
C THR A 38 -11.55 4.29 12.27
N LEU A 39 -10.90 5.45 12.13
CA LEU A 39 -10.43 6.23 13.28
C LEU A 39 -11.51 7.12 13.92
N LYS A 40 -12.67 7.26 13.26
CA LYS A 40 -13.83 8.05 13.72
C LYS A 40 -13.50 9.54 13.91
N LEU A 41 -12.62 10.08 13.06
CA LEU A 41 -12.32 11.50 13.02
C LEU A 41 -13.37 12.20 12.15
N THR A 42 -14.13 13.13 12.73
CA THR A 42 -15.20 13.86 12.03
C THR A 42 -14.67 14.81 10.96
N THR A 43 -13.49 15.40 11.19
CA THR A 43 -12.82 16.31 10.26
C THR A 43 -11.35 15.93 10.14
N PRO A 44 -11.01 14.97 9.24
CA PRO A 44 -9.62 14.59 9.01
C PRO A 44 -8.80 15.76 8.47
N THR A 45 -7.65 16.03 9.07
CA THR A 45 -6.70 17.04 8.60
C THR A 45 -5.52 16.38 7.88
N TYR A 46 -4.75 17.13 7.08
CA TYR A 46 -3.51 16.62 6.50
C TYR A 46 -2.52 16.11 7.55
N GLY A 47 -2.57 16.63 8.79
CA GLY A 47 -1.78 16.09 9.90
C GLY A 47 -2.13 14.65 10.23
N ASP A 48 -3.41 14.27 10.16
CA ASP A 48 -3.88 12.91 10.41
C ASP A 48 -3.48 11.97 9.26
N LEU A 49 -3.59 12.42 8.02
CA LEU A 49 -3.14 11.66 6.85
C LEU A 49 -1.62 11.43 6.91
N ASN A 50 -0.86 12.47 7.20
CA ASN A 50 0.60 12.39 7.33
C ASN A 50 1.02 11.46 8.46
N HIS A 51 0.26 11.38 9.55
CA HIS A 51 0.51 10.41 10.60
C HIS A 51 0.43 8.97 10.05
N LEU A 52 -0.61 8.63 9.28
CA LEU A 52 -0.74 7.30 8.66
C LEU A 52 0.41 6.99 7.71
N VAL A 53 0.74 7.93 6.82
CA VAL A 53 1.85 7.79 5.87
C VAL A 53 3.18 7.57 6.59
N SER A 54 3.46 8.37 7.63
CA SER A 54 4.70 8.25 8.40
C SER A 54 4.82 6.90 9.12
N ALA A 55 3.71 6.35 9.61
CA ALA A 55 3.67 5.03 10.25
C ALA A 55 4.01 3.93 9.25
N THR A 56 3.42 3.98 8.04
CA THR A 56 3.68 3.03 6.95
C THR A 56 5.13 3.12 6.46
N MET A 57 5.64 4.33 6.20
CA MET A 57 7.02 4.54 5.77
C MET A 57 8.02 4.04 6.83
N SER A 58 7.74 4.29 8.11
CA SER A 58 8.53 3.73 9.21
C SER A 58 8.46 2.21 9.20
N GLY A 59 7.28 1.62 8.97
CA GLY A 59 7.06 0.19 8.84
C GLY A 59 7.91 -0.47 7.74
N ILE A 60 7.77 0.01 6.51
CA ILE A 60 8.46 -0.52 5.31
C ILE A 60 9.98 -0.49 5.50
N THR A 61 10.51 0.62 6.02
CA THR A 61 11.97 0.79 6.21
C THR A 61 12.51 0.15 7.49
N THR A 62 11.69 -0.57 8.26
CA THR A 62 12.12 -1.14 9.55
C THR A 62 13.29 -2.09 9.38
N CYS A 63 13.24 -2.97 8.38
CA CYS A 63 14.27 -3.99 8.12
C CYS A 63 15.63 -3.41 7.72
N LEU A 64 15.68 -2.12 7.35
CA LEU A 64 16.92 -1.40 7.05
C LEU A 64 17.51 -0.70 8.27
N ARG A 65 16.64 -0.18 9.13
CA ARG A 65 17.02 0.71 10.24
C ARG A 65 17.34 -0.04 11.51
N PHE A 66 16.77 -1.23 11.68
CA PHE A 66 16.91 -2.01 12.90
C PHE A 66 17.33 -3.44 12.59
N PRO A 67 18.21 -4.03 13.41
CA PRO A 67 18.43 -5.46 13.38
C PRO A 67 17.15 -6.17 13.85
N GLY A 68 16.58 -7.01 12.99
CA GLY A 68 15.49 -7.92 13.30
C GLY A 68 15.95 -9.39 13.34
N GLN A 69 15.07 -10.25 13.84
CA GLN A 69 15.28 -11.70 13.88
C GLN A 69 15.25 -12.30 12.46
N LEU A 70 14.46 -11.68 11.57
CA LEU A 70 14.34 -12.04 10.17
C LEU A 70 14.40 -10.75 9.32
N ASN A 71 15.58 -10.46 8.75
CA ASN A 71 15.81 -9.23 7.99
C ASN A 71 15.65 -9.46 6.49
N SER A 72 14.81 -8.65 5.86
CA SER A 72 14.74 -8.48 4.41
C SER A 72 15.31 -7.11 4.06
N ASP A 73 16.47 -7.07 3.42
CA ASP A 73 16.97 -5.83 2.80
C ASP A 73 16.05 -5.39 1.64
N LEU A 74 16.14 -4.13 1.21
CA LEU A 74 15.29 -3.61 0.10
C LEU A 74 15.43 -4.44 -1.17
N ARG A 75 16.64 -4.89 -1.49
CA ARG A 75 16.87 -5.73 -2.68
C ARG A 75 16.14 -7.07 -2.58
N LYS A 76 16.11 -7.69 -1.40
CA LYS A 76 15.33 -8.90 -1.13
C LYS A 76 13.85 -8.63 -1.17
N ILE A 77 13.39 -7.46 -0.72
CA ILE A 77 11.99 -7.07 -0.88
C ILE A 77 11.67 -6.98 -2.39
N ALA A 78 12.47 -6.25 -3.17
CA ALA A 78 12.28 -6.11 -4.62
C ALA A 78 12.23 -7.47 -5.33
N VAL A 79 13.24 -8.31 -5.10
CA VAL A 79 13.37 -9.62 -5.76
C VAL A 79 12.24 -10.57 -5.37
N ASN A 80 11.75 -10.52 -4.12
CA ASN A 80 10.67 -11.39 -3.68
C ASN A 80 9.27 -10.85 -4.02
N MET A 81 9.12 -9.54 -4.15
CA MET A 81 7.82 -8.88 -4.29
C MET A 81 7.49 -8.50 -5.74
N VAL A 82 8.47 -8.36 -6.63
CA VAL A 82 8.28 -7.96 -8.03
C VAL A 82 8.51 -9.16 -8.96
N PRO A 83 7.46 -9.93 -9.31
CA PRO A 83 7.60 -11.05 -10.24
C PRO A 83 7.82 -10.59 -11.70
N PHE A 84 7.35 -9.39 -12.05
CA PHE A 84 7.47 -8.81 -13.38
C PHE A 84 7.92 -7.35 -13.27
N PRO A 85 8.90 -6.88 -14.07
CA PRO A 85 9.49 -5.55 -13.92
C PRO A 85 8.51 -4.37 -13.96
N ARG A 86 7.39 -4.48 -14.69
CA ARG A 86 6.38 -3.41 -14.79
C ARG A 86 5.28 -3.49 -13.72
N LEU A 87 5.26 -4.57 -12.92
CA LEU A 87 4.25 -4.83 -11.89
C LEU A 87 4.88 -4.66 -10.50
N HIS A 88 5.40 -3.46 -10.26
CA HIS A 88 6.13 -3.05 -9.06
C HIS A 88 5.37 -2.01 -8.22
N PHE A 89 4.07 -1.87 -8.46
CA PHE A 89 3.19 -0.99 -7.69
C PHE A 89 2.59 -1.75 -6.51
N PHE A 90 2.98 -1.37 -5.29
CA PHE A 90 2.53 -1.98 -4.05
C PHE A 90 1.40 -1.20 -3.41
N VAL A 91 0.45 -1.94 -2.86
CA VAL A 91 -0.61 -1.45 -2.00
C VAL A 91 -0.16 -1.61 -0.54
N PRO A 92 0.17 -0.51 0.15
CA PRO A 92 0.59 -0.58 1.53
C PRO A 92 -0.61 -0.62 2.49
N GLY A 93 -0.38 -1.19 3.66
CA GLY A 93 -1.30 -1.13 4.79
C GLY A 93 -0.54 -1.04 6.10
N PHE A 94 -1.15 -0.46 7.12
CA PHE A 94 -0.58 -0.39 8.46
C PHE A 94 -1.61 -0.83 9.48
N VAL A 95 -1.19 -1.66 10.44
CA VAL A 95 -2.01 -2.10 11.55
C VAL A 95 -1.20 -2.04 12.84
N PRO A 96 -1.82 -1.73 13.99
CA PRO A 96 -3.24 -1.52 14.20
C PRO A 96 -3.74 -0.12 13.82
N LEU A 97 -4.94 -0.05 13.25
CA LEU A 97 -5.70 1.20 13.09
C LEU A 97 -6.80 1.21 14.15
N THR A 98 -6.52 1.84 15.29
CA THR A 98 -7.46 1.93 16.40
C THR A 98 -7.75 3.39 16.71
N SER A 99 -9.04 3.71 16.91
CA SER A 99 -9.44 5.03 17.39
C SER A 99 -8.93 5.26 18.81
N ARG A 100 -8.71 6.53 19.19
CA ARG A 100 -8.21 6.90 20.53
C ARG A 100 -9.10 6.34 21.67
N GLY A 101 -10.41 6.24 21.45
CA GLY A 101 -11.35 5.69 22.44
C GLY A 101 -11.37 4.17 22.54
N SER A 102 -11.03 3.44 21.46
CA SER A 102 -11.05 1.98 21.43
C SER A 102 -9.70 1.34 21.75
N GLN A 103 -8.61 2.13 21.77
CA GLN A 103 -7.25 1.64 21.95
C GLN A 103 -7.03 0.92 23.30
N GLN A 104 -7.72 1.33 24.37
CA GLN A 104 -7.58 0.69 25.69
C GLN A 104 -8.33 -0.65 25.81
N TYR A 105 -9.34 -0.88 24.97
CA TYR A 105 -10.22 -2.04 25.06
C TYR A 105 -9.83 -3.17 24.10
N ARG A 106 -8.90 -2.93 23.17
CA ARG A 106 -8.52 -3.91 22.16
C ARG A 106 -7.23 -4.61 22.54
N ALA A 107 -7.30 -5.94 22.69
CA ALA A 107 -6.13 -6.76 22.92
C ALA A 107 -5.36 -6.95 21.61
N LEU A 108 -4.23 -6.25 21.46
CA LEU A 108 -3.36 -6.44 20.30
C LEU A 108 -2.70 -7.82 20.39
N THR A 109 -3.09 -8.74 19.50
CA THR A 109 -2.51 -10.09 19.36
C THR A 109 -2.05 -10.31 17.92
N VAL A 110 -1.16 -11.29 17.69
CA VAL A 110 -0.69 -11.61 16.33
C VAL A 110 -1.85 -11.99 15.39
N PRO A 111 -2.81 -12.86 15.78
CA PRO A 111 -3.95 -13.17 14.93
C PRO A 111 -4.80 -11.95 14.56
N GLU A 112 -5.03 -11.03 15.51
CA GLU A 112 -5.78 -9.81 15.24
C GLU A 112 -5.05 -8.84 14.29
N LEU A 113 -3.73 -8.72 14.41
CA LEU A 113 -2.93 -7.93 13.49
C LEU A 113 -3.00 -8.53 12.09
N THR A 114 -2.77 -9.84 11.97
CA THR A 114 -2.80 -10.56 10.71
C THR A 114 -4.17 -10.47 10.05
N GLN A 115 -5.27 -10.58 10.79
CA GLN A 115 -6.62 -10.41 10.23
C GLN A 115 -6.90 -8.99 9.75
N GLN A 116 -6.52 -7.97 10.53
CA GLN A 116 -6.69 -6.57 10.14
C GLN A 116 -5.86 -6.21 8.90
N MET A 117 -4.69 -6.83 8.76
CA MET A 117 -3.76 -6.57 7.67
C MET A 117 -4.36 -6.86 6.29
N PHE A 118 -5.20 -7.90 6.19
CA PHE A 118 -5.89 -8.31 4.97
C PHE A 118 -7.32 -7.74 4.85
N ASP A 119 -7.72 -6.83 5.74
CA ASP A 119 -8.99 -6.12 5.59
C ASP A 119 -8.85 -4.98 4.56
N ALA A 120 -9.73 -4.96 3.56
CA ALA A 120 -9.73 -3.94 2.50
C ALA A 120 -9.83 -2.52 3.07
N LYS A 121 -10.48 -2.36 4.23
CA LYS A 121 -10.64 -1.05 4.90
C LYS A 121 -9.35 -0.47 5.48
N ASN A 122 -8.31 -1.28 5.66
CA ASN A 122 -7.04 -0.86 6.25
C ASN A 122 -5.95 -0.62 5.20
N MET A 123 -6.31 -0.71 3.92
CA MET A 123 -5.41 -0.42 2.81
C MET A 123 -5.33 1.07 2.57
N MET A 124 -4.12 1.57 2.34
CA MET A 124 -3.88 2.98 2.05
C MET A 124 -3.98 3.31 0.56
N THR A 125 -4.54 2.39 -0.22
CA THR A 125 -4.83 2.56 -1.64
C THR A 125 -6.31 2.27 -1.85
N ALA A 126 -7.04 3.11 -2.59
CA ALA A 126 -8.48 2.92 -2.79
C ALA A 126 -8.73 1.85 -3.86
N CYS A 127 -8.50 0.59 -3.49
CA CYS A 127 -8.78 -0.60 -4.28
C CYS A 127 -9.29 -1.73 -3.36
N ASP A 128 -10.20 -2.57 -3.84
CA ASP A 128 -10.62 -3.78 -3.10
C ASP A 128 -9.76 -4.99 -3.53
N PRO A 129 -8.95 -5.57 -2.64
CA PRO A 129 -8.13 -6.74 -2.97
C PRO A 129 -8.93 -7.95 -3.43
N ARG A 130 -10.22 -8.02 -3.08
CA ARG A 130 -11.10 -9.14 -3.43
C ARG A 130 -11.46 -9.15 -4.92
N HIS A 131 -11.36 -8.01 -5.60
CA HIS A 131 -11.54 -7.93 -7.05
C HIS A 131 -10.29 -8.39 -7.83
N GLY A 132 -9.20 -8.68 -7.13
CA GLY A 132 -7.95 -9.13 -7.72
C GLY A 132 -7.41 -10.39 -7.06
N ARG A 133 -6.15 -10.67 -7.38
CA ARG A 133 -5.34 -11.68 -6.72
C ARG A 133 -4.01 -11.06 -6.30
N TYR A 134 -3.51 -11.47 -5.13
CA TYR A 134 -2.16 -11.16 -4.70
C TYR A 134 -1.15 -11.98 -5.50
N LEU A 135 -0.25 -11.27 -6.18
CA LEU A 135 0.94 -11.84 -6.78
C LEU A 135 1.95 -12.17 -5.69
N THR A 136 2.24 -11.20 -4.82
CA THR A 136 3.17 -11.32 -3.70
C THR A 136 2.68 -10.49 -2.53
N VAL A 137 3.05 -10.90 -1.31
CA VAL A 137 2.69 -10.23 -0.06
C VAL A 137 3.92 -10.15 0.84
N GLY A 138 4.19 -8.96 1.35
CA GLY A 138 5.19 -8.69 2.37
C GLY A 138 4.49 -8.25 3.66
N ALA A 139 4.82 -8.90 4.77
CA ALA A 139 4.30 -8.57 6.09
C ALA A 139 5.46 -8.33 7.06
N ILE A 140 5.60 -7.09 7.54
CA ILE A 140 6.66 -6.67 8.46
C ILE A 140 6.04 -6.48 9.84
N PHE A 141 6.30 -7.42 10.73
CA PHE A 141 5.85 -7.38 12.11
C PHE A 141 6.90 -6.69 13.00
N ARG A 142 6.42 -5.90 13.96
CA ARG A 142 7.26 -5.18 14.93
C ARG A 142 6.78 -5.40 16.35
N GLY A 143 7.73 -5.56 17.27
CA GLY A 143 7.50 -5.86 18.67
C GLY A 143 7.87 -7.30 19.02
N ARG A 144 7.95 -7.59 20.32
CA ARG A 144 8.29 -8.92 20.81
C ARG A 144 7.12 -9.89 20.60
N MET A 145 7.28 -10.83 19.69
CA MET A 145 6.29 -11.85 19.37
C MET A 145 6.94 -13.17 18.97
N SER A 146 6.16 -14.26 18.99
CA SER A 146 6.63 -15.57 18.56
C SER A 146 6.65 -15.66 17.04
N MET A 147 7.83 -15.89 16.45
CA MET A 147 7.94 -16.12 14.99
C MET A 147 7.07 -17.29 14.52
N LYS A 148 6.98 -18.35 15.32
CA LYS A 148 6.12 -19.50 15.04
C LYS A 148 4.65 -19.09 14.91
N GLU A 149 4.17 -18.24 15.81
CA GLU A 149 2.78 -17.78 15.78
C GLU A 149 2.52 -16.89 14.55
N VAL A 150 3.46 -16.03 14.18
CA VAL A 150 3.38 -15.21 12.96
C VAL A 150 3.25 -16.08 11.71
N ASP A 151 4.14 -17.07 11.56
CA ASP A 151 4.15 -17.94 10.40
C ASP A 151 2.87 -18.81 10.32
N GLU A 152 2.40 -19.33 11.45
CA GLU A 152 1.14 -20.08 11.53
C GLU A 152 -0.07 -19.23 11.12
N GLN A 153 -0.15 -17.97 11.59
CA GLN A 153 -1.26 -17.08 11.22
C GLN A 153 -1.22 -16.66 9.75
N MET A 154 -0.04 -16.42 9.19
CA MET A 154 0.10 -16.06 7.78
C MET A 154 -0.26 -17.24 6.87
N LEU A 155 0.16 -18.46 7.23
CA LEU A 155 -0.24 -19.68 6.53
C LEU A 155 -1.75 -19.93 6.63
N ASN A 156 -2.36 -19.69 7.80
CA ASN A 156 -3.79 -19.82 8.00
C ASN A 156 -4.59 -18.87 7.09
N ILE A 157 -4.15 -17.62 6.94
CA ILE A 157 -4.80 -16.67 6.01
C ILE A 157 -4.65 -17.13 4.56
N GLN A 158 -3.46 -17.56 4.14
CA GLN A 158 -3.25 -18.07 2.78
C GLN A 158 -4.16 -19.26 2.47
N ASN A 159 -4.28 -20.21 3.41
CA ASN A 159 -5.14 -21.38 3.23
C ASN A 159 -6.63 -21.02 3.18
N LYS A 160 -7.08 -20.10 4.04
CA LYS A 160 -8.49 -19.64 4.05
C LYS A 160 -8.86 -18.86 2.80
N ASN A 161 -7.92 -18.09 2.26
CA ASN A 161 -8.13 -17.15 1.17
C ASN A 161 -7.39 -17.58 -0.10
N SER A 162 -7.15 -18.88 -0.30
CA SER A 162 -6.27 -19.39 -1.36
C SER A 162 -6.66 -18.91 -2.77
N SER A 163 -7.96 -18.73 -3.02
CA SER A 163 -8.49 -18.18 -4.28
C SER A 163 -8.04 -16.75 -4.60
N TYR A 164 -7.69 -15.97 -3.58
CA TYR A 164 -7.19 -14.60 -3.70
C TYR A 164 -5.67 -14.53 -3.87
N PHE A 165 -4.96 -15.65 -3.84
CA PHE A 165 -3.52 -15.71 -4.07
C PHE A 165 -3.21 -16.35 -5.44
N ALA A 166 -2.14 -15.92 -6.09
CA ALA A 166 -1.71 -16.51 -7.35
C ALA A 166 -1.14 -17.92 -7.12
N GLU A 167 -1.83 -18.95 -7.63
CA GLU A 167 -1.45 -20.37 -7.46
C GLU A 167 -0.11 -20.73 -8.13
N TRP A 168 0.27 -20.00 -9.19
CA TRP A 168 1.48 -20.27 -9.97
C TRP A 168 2.75 -19.65 -9.37
N ILE A 169 2.62 -18.76 -8.37
CA ILE A 169 3.77 -18.23 -7.59
C ILE A 169 3.84 -19.02 -6.28
N PRO A 170 4.75 -19.99 -6.15
CA PRO A 170 4.92 -20.69 -4.89
C PRO A 170 5.48 -19.74 -3.81
N ASN A 171 5.03 -19.90 -2.56
CA ASN A 171 5.53 -19.15 -1.40
C ASN A 171 5.55 -17.62 -1.61
N ASN A 172 4.45 -17.08 -2.14
CA ASN A 172 4.28 -15.67 -2.49
C ASN A 172 4.17 -14.71 -1.30
N CYS A 173 4.09 -15.23 -0.08
CA CYS A 173 4.04 -14.43 1.13
C CYS A 173 5.38 -14.47 1.87
N LYS A 174 5.92 -13.29 2.19
CA LYS A 174 7.13 -13.10 2.98
C LYS A 174 6.82 -12.38 4.27
N THR A 175 7.34 -12.90 5.36
CA THR A 175 7.25 -12.32 6.69
C THR A 175 8.63 -11.77 7.09
N ALA A 176 8.63 -10.68 7.85
CA ALA A 176 9.81 -10.15 8.52
C ALA A 176 9.41 -9.75 9.95
N VAL A 177 10.31 -9.95 10.91
CA VAL A 177 10.04 -9.69 12.32
C VAL A 177 11.17 -8.85 12.92
N CYS A 178 10.78 -7.71 13.49
CA CYS A 178 11.67 -6.80 14.20
C CYS A 178 11.27 -6.66 15.66
N ASP A 179 12.22 -6.83 16.58
CA ASP A 179 11.95 -6.76 18.02
C ASP A 179 11.65 -5.35 18.53
N ILE A 180 11.96 -4.31 17.74
CA ILE A 180 11.81 -2.90 18.12
C ILE A 180 10.45 -2.36 17.64
N PRO A 181 9.46 -2.17 18.54
CA PRO A 181 8.15 -1.66 18.17
C PRO A 181 8.19 -0.16 17.83
N PRO A 182 7.18 0.37 17.12
CA PRO A 182 7.05 1.80 16.89
C PRO A 182 6.62 2.54 18.16
N ARG A 183 6.82 3.87 18.18
CA ARG A 183 6.49 4.72 19.34
C ARG A 183 4.99 4.64 19.65
N GLY A 184 4.65 4.38 20.92
CA GLY A 184 3.26 4.38 21.40
C GLY A 184 2.49 3.07 21.18
N LEU A 185 3.10 2.06 20.56
CA LEU A 185 2.49 0.75 20.36
C LEU A 185 3.43 -0.35 20.89
N LYS A 186 2.86 -1.43 21.42
CA LYS A 186 3.64 -2.61 21.81
C LYS A 186 3.94 -3.54 20.64
N MET A 187 3.01 -3.60 19.69
CA MET A 187 3.12 -4.39 18.46
C MET A 187 2.45 -3.67 17.29
N SER A 188 2.96 -3.88 16.09
CA SER A 188 2.37 -3.42 14.83
C SER A 188 2.73 -4.36 13.70
N ALA A 189 1.98 -4.33 12.61
CA ALA A 189 2.38 -4.94 11.35
C ALA A 189 2.21 -3.95 10.20
N THR A 190 3.11 -4.03 9.23
CA THR A 190 3.04 -3.26 7.98
C THR A 190 2.88 -4.24 6.83
N PHE A 191 1.91 -3.96 5.99
CA PHE A 191 1.57 -4.75 4.82
C PHE A 191 2.11 -4.09 3.57
N LEU A 192 2.62 -4.91 2.66
CA LEU A 192 2.91 -4.56 1.28
C LEU A 192 2.30 -5.64 0.40
N GLY A 193 1.26 -5.31 -0.35
CA GLY A 193 0.64 -6.23 -1.28
C GLY A 193 0.96 -5.85 -2.72
N ASN A 194 1.49 -6.78 -3.51
CA ASN A 194 1.45 -6.68 -4.96
C ASN A 194 0.18 -7.40 -5.43
N THR A 195 -0.86 -6.64 -5.78
CA THR A 195 -2.18 -7.17 -6.13
C THR A 195 -2.63 -6.65 -7.48
N THR A 196 -3.29 -7.51 -8.26
CA THR A 196 -3.92 -7.09 -9.52
C THR A 196 -5.08 -6.12 -9.33
N ALA A 197 -5.57 -5.94 -8.10
CA ALA A 197 -6.60 -4.96 -7.77
C ALA A 197 -6.10 -3.51 -7.91
N VAL A 198 -4.78 -3.28 -7.93
CA VAL A 198 -4.20 -1.94 -8.15
C VAL A 198 -4.66 -1.32 -9.49
N GLN A 199 -5.10 -2.14 -10.45
CA GLN A 199 -5.71 -1.69 -11.70
C GLN A 199 -6.90 -0.74 -11.51
N GLU A 200 -7.62 -0.82 -10.39
CA GLU A 200 -8.76 0.07 -10.12
C GLU A 200 -8.32 1.52 -9.98
N VAL A 201 -7.17 1.76 -9.35
CA VAL A 201 -6.56 3.09 -9.22
C VAL A 201 -6.17 3.62 -10.60
N PHE A 202 -5.51 2.78 -11.41
CA PHE A 202 -5.08 3.15 -12.75
C PHE A 202 -6.28 3.43 -13.68
N LYS A 203 -7.34 2.62 -13.60
CA LYS A 203 -8.58 2.85 -14.34
C LYS A 203 -9.23 4.18 -13.97
N ARG A 204 -9.31 4.50 -12.67
CA ARG A 204 -9.87 5.77 -12.19
C ARG A 204 -9.09 6.98 -12.73
N VAL A 205 -7.77 6.94 -12.67
CA VAL A 205 -6.90 8.01 -13.23
C VAL A 205 -7.08 8.10 -14.75
N SER A 206 -7.09 6.97 -15.45
CA SER A 206 -7.25 6.91 -16.91
C SER A 206 -8.61 7.46 -17.39
N GLU A 207 -9.69 7.16 -16.67
CA GLU A 207 -11.04 7.69 -16.98
C GLU A 207 -11.10 9.21 -16.81
N GLN A 208 -10.54 9.74 -15.72
CA GLN A 208 -10.46 11.18 -15.47
C GLN A 208 -9.59 11.90 -16.50
N PHE A 209 -8.43 11.32 -16.81
CA PHE A 209 -7.53 11.81 -17.87
C PHE A 209 -8.25 11.86 -19.21
N THR A 210 -8.89 10.77 -19.61
CA THR A 210 -9.61 10.66 -20.89
C THR A 210 -10.73 11.70 -21.00
N ALA A 211 -11.48 11.92 -19.91
CA ALA A 211 -12.55 12.92 -19.88
C ALA A 211 -12.02 14.35 -20.12
N MET A 212 -10.84 14.68 -19.59
CA MET A 212 -10.21 15.98 -19.79
C MET A 212 -9.52 16.11 -21.16
N PHE A 213 -8.76 15.10 -21.55
CA PHE A 213 -7.97 15.10 -22.79
C PHE A 213 -8.87 15.17 -24.03
N ARG A 214 -10.01 14.47 -24.02
CA ARG A 214 -11.02 14.58 -25.10
C ARG A 214 -11.54 16.00 -25.33
N ARG A 215 -11.53 16.84 -24.28
CA ARG A 215 -11.97 18.24 -24.35
C ARG A 215 -10.79 19.20 -24.54
N LYS A 216 -9.55 18.70 -24.60
CA LYS A 216 -8.31 19.48 -24.58
C LYS A 216 -8.27 20.53 -23.46
N ALA A 217 -8.93 20.23 -22.33
CA ALA A 217 -9.00 21.15 -21.20
C ALA A 217 -7.61 21.30 -20.57
N PHE A 218 -7.20 22.54 -20.25
CA PHE A 218 -5.92 22.88 -19.62
C PHE A 218 -4.64 22.44 -20.37
N LEU A 219 -4.76 21.93 -21.59
CA LEU A 219 -3.63 21.40 -22.36
C LEU A 219 -2.58 22.49 -22.70
N HIS A 220 -3.03 23.73 -22.91
CA HIS A 220 -2.18 24.88 -23.19
C HIS A 220 -1.16 25.20 -22.09
N TRP A 221 -1.38 24.77 -20.85
CA TRP A 221 -0.39 24.93 -19.77
C TRP A 221 0.82 24.03 -19.94
N TYR A 222 0.67 22.90 -20.64
CA TYR A 222 1.75 21.94 -20.87
C TYR A 222 2.41 22.20 -22.22
N THR A 223 1.62 22.46 -23.27
CA THR A 223 2.17 22.78 -24.59
C THR A 223 2.86 24.14 -24.62
N GLY A 224 2.44 25.08 -23.75
CA GLY A 224 3.13 26.36 -23.55
C GLY A 224 4.53 26.22 -22.95
N GLU A 225 4.78 25.15 -22.19
CA GLU A 225 6.09 24.82 -21.61
C GLU A 225 6.93 23.90 -22.53
N GLY A 226 6.41 23.59 -23.73
CA GLY A 226 7.15 22.87 -24.77
C GLY A 226 6.83 21.38 -24.94
N MET A 227 5.85 20.84 -24.21
CA MET A 227 5.39 19.45 -24.40
C MET A 227 4.53 19.31 -25.67
N ASP A 228 4.65 18.19 -26.38
CA ASP A 228 3.75 17.86 -27.50
C ASP A 228 2.48 17.13 -27.02
N GLU A 229 1.36 17.28 -27.74
CA GLU A 229 0.13 16.49 -27.49
C GLU A 229 0.39 14.98 -27.64
N MET A 230 1.40 14.59 -28.41
CA MET A 230 1.77 13.19 -28.59
C MET A 230 2.32 12.57 -27.30
N GLU A 231 3.02 13.34 -26.45
CA GLU A 231 3.53 12.86 -25.16
C GLU A 231 2.39 12.43 -24.21
N PHE A 232 1.22 13.08 -24.33
CA PHE A 232 0.01 12.69 -23.59
C PHE A 232 -0.64 11.42 -24.11
N THR A 233 -0.42 11.08 -25.39
CA THR A 233 -0.97 9.85 -25.99
C THR A 233 -0.04 8.66 -25.77
N GLU A 234 1.26 8.92 -25.65
CA GLU A 234 2.28 7.92 -25.30
C GLU A 234 2.22 7.51 -23.82
N ALA A 235 1.87 8.45 -22.94
CA ALA A 235 1.66 8.24 -21.51
C ALA A 235 0.34 7.53 -21.19
#